data_AF-A0AAC9F7R0-F1
#
_entry.id   AF-A0AAC9F7R0-F1
#
_cell.length_a   1.000
_cell.length_b   1.000
_cell.length_c   1.000
_cell.angle_alpha   90.00
_cell.angle_beta   90.00
_cell.angle_gamma   90.00
#
_symmetry.space_group_name_H-M   'P 1'
#
loop_
_entity.id
_entity.type
_entity.pdbx_description
1 polymer ?
#
loop_
_entity_poly.entity_id
_entity_poly.type
_entity_poly.pdbx_seq_one_letter_code
_entity_poly.pdbx_strand_id
1 'polypeptide(L)'
;MKYKKYKSENRFPLLARSMGKLHKVEYLGFSSEATRLLFDKFDMVSIAMFANRPDITLCAKAYAGDSRIELDDASTKERPFYKIYVETQKDEYHQVERVFCSAHEADVFIKTRTGVEVMDTIRCGEVHYFIVCSSKASKPLEDLL
;
A
#
# COMPACT_ATOMS: atom_id res chain seq x y z
N MET A 1 5.95 -12.66 15.17
CA MET A 1 4.52 -12.57 14.79
C MET A 1 4.41 -13.02 13.33
N LYS A 2 3.58 -14.02 13.01
CA LYS A 2 3.51 -14.58 11.64
C LYS A 2 2.75 -13.64 10.68
N TYR A 3 1.62 -13.11 11.11
CA TYR A 3 0.82 -12.12 10.36
C TYR A 3 0.16 -11.12 11.31
N LYS A 4 -0.33 -9.99 10.79
CA LYS A 4 -1.07 -8.95 11.53
C LYS A 4 -2.21 -8.39 10.70
N LYS A 5 -3.33 -8.05 11.32
CA LYS A 5 -4.38 -7.23 10.66
C LYS A 5 -3.82 -5.84 10.35
N TYR A 6 -3.99 -5.38 9.12
CA TYR A 6 -3.53 -4.06 8.70
C TYR A 6 -4.23 -2.97 9.53
N LYS A 7 -3.42 -2.07 10.08
CA LYS A 7 -3.86 -0.86 10.76
C LYS A 7 -2.72 0.14 10.76
N SER A 8 -2.97 1.31 10.19
CA SER A 8 -2.11 2.47 10.28
C SER A 8 -2.57 3.40 11.41
N GLU A 9 -1.76 4.43 11.72
CA GLU A 9 -2.04 5.37 12.80
C GLU A 9 -3.20 6.32 12.46
N ASN A 10 -3.24 6.85 11.23
CA ASN A 10 -4.33 7.70 10.73
C ASN A 10 -5.52 6.90 10.19
N ARG A 11 -5.42 5.56 10.21
CA ARG A 11 -6.45 4.60 9.75
C ARG A 11 -6.79 4.73 8.27
N PHE A 12 -5.90 5.29 7.46
CA PHE A 12 -6.08 5.31 6.01
C PHE A 12 -5.86 3.90 5.43
N PRO A 13 -6.81 3.35 4.67
CA PRO A 13 -6.64 2.07 4.00
C PRO A 13 -5.47 2.08 3.03
N LEU A 14 -4.67 1.01 3.05
CA LEU A 14 -3.83 0.67 1.92
C LEU A 14 -4.66 -0.13 0.90
N LEU A 15 -4.49 0.22 -0.37
CA LEU A 15 -5.06 -0.46 -1.51
C LEU A 15 -3.95 -0.93 -2.44
N ALA A 16 -4.14 -2.04 -3.16
CA ALA A 16 -3.25 -2.41 -4.25
C ALA A 16 -4.02 -2.91 -5.48
N ARG A 17 -3.56 -2.49 -6.67
CA ARG A 17 -4.09 -2.96 -7.95
C ARG A 17 -3.43 -4.30 -8.30
N SER A 18 -4.21 -5.36 -8.32
CA SER A 18 -3.79 -6.71 -8.71
C SER A 18 -4.91 -7.42 -9.46
N MET A 19 -4.56 -8.28 -10.43
CA MET A 19 -5.53 -9.03 -11.25
C MET A 19 -6.67 -8.16 -11.86
N GLY A 20 -6.37 -6.92 -12.24
CA GLY A 20 -7.37 -6.01 -12.80
C GLY A 20 -8.43 -5.51 -11.80
N LYS A 21 -8.18 -5.61 -10.50
CA LYS A 21 -9.05 -5.10 -9.43
C LYS A 21 -8.26 -4.27 -8.42
N LEU A 22 -8.89 -3.25 -7.84
CA LEU A 22 -8.32 -2.51 -6.71
C LEU A 22 -8.72 -3.19 -5.41
N HIS A 23 -7.76 -3.79 -4.71
CA HIS A 23 -8.00 -4.57 -3.50
C HIS A 23 -7.64 -3.76 -2.26
N LYS A 24 -8.48 -3.82 -1.22
CA LYS A 24 -8.15 -3.29 0.10
C LYS A 24 -7.27 -4.27 0.88
N VAL A 25 -6.13 -3.80 1.35
CA VAL A 25 -5.22 -4.56 2.22
C VAL A 25 -5.90 -4.77 3.57
N GLU A 26 -6.07 -6.03 3.96
CA GLU A 26 -6.65 -6.40 5.26
C GLU A 26 -5.60 -6.96 6.22
N TYR A 27 -4.54 -7.59 5.71
CA TYR A 27 -3.51 -8.24 6.50
C TYR A 27 -2.11 -8.00 5.95
N LEU A 28 -1.13 -8.06 6.84
CA LEU A 28 0.30 -8.11 6.55
C LEU A 28 0.81 -9.51 6.90
N GLY A 29 1.40 -10.21 5.94
CA GLY A 29 2.11 -11.47 6.17
C GLY A 29 3.62 -11.23 6.25
N PHE A 30 4.29 -11.80 7.27
CA PHE A 30 5.73 -11.58 7.52
C PHE A 30 6.62 -12.75 7.05
N SER A 31 6.05 -13.72 6.34
CA SER A 31 6.76 -14.83 5.69
C SER A 31 5.85 -15.56 4.71
N SER A 32 6.41 -16.39 3.83
CA SER A 32 5.63 -17.25 2.93
C SER A 32 4.71 -18.21 3.68
N GLU A 33 5.16 -18.76 4.82
CA GLU A 33 4.32 -19.61 5.67
C GLU A 33 3.16 -18.82 6.28
N ALA A 34 3.37 -17.55 6.64
CA ALA A 34 2.31 -16.70 7.14
C ALA A 34 1.27 -16.37 6.07
N THR A 35 1.71 -16.07 4.84
CA THR A 35 0.83 -15.83 3.71
C THR A 35 -0.02 -17.07 3.39
N ARG A 36 0.58 -18.28 3.44
CA ARG A 36 -0.16 -19.53 3.28
C ARG A 36 -1.21 -19.73 4.37
N LEU A 37 -0.85 -19.47 5.63
CA LEU A 37 -1.81 -19.54 6.74
C LEU A 37 -2.96 -18.53 6.58
N LEU A 38 -2.69 -17.34 6.05
CA LEU A 38 -3.70 -16.32 5.77
C LEU A 38 -4.67 -16.79 4.66
N PHE A 39 -4.16 -17.45 3.64
CA PHE A 39 -4.98 -18.07 2.59
C PHE A 39 -5.85 -19.19 3.16
N ASP A 40 -5.24 -20.19 3.80
CA ASP A 40 -5.94 -21.40 4.26
C ASP A 40 -7.03 -21.11 5.33
N LYS A 41 -6.93 -19.99 6.05
CA LYS A 41 -7.84 -19.65 7.16
C LYS A 41 -8.81 -18.51 6.90
N PHE A 42 -8.45 -17.57 6.02
CA PHE A 42 -9.18 -16.31 5.85
C PHE A 42 -9.44 -15.95 4.38
N ASP A 43 -9.15 -16.86 3.45
CA ASP A 43 -9.29 -16.65 2.00
C ASP A 43 -8.54 -15.40 1.52
N MET A 44 -7.38 -15.12 2.13
CA MET A 44 -6.53 -13.98 1.80
C MET A 44 -5.45 -14.39 0.80
N VAL A 45 -5.22 -13.57 -0.22
CA VAL A 45 -4.15 -13.74 -1.21
C VAL A 45 -3.10 -12.65 -1.06
N SER A 46 -1.86 -12.97 -1.42
CA SER A 46 -0.82 -11.95 -1.59
C SER A 46 -1.13 -11.10 -2.82
N ILE A 47 -1.22 -9.79 -2.65
CA ILE A 47 -1.52 -8.85 -3.74
C ILE A 47 -0.33 -7.98 -4.10
N ALA A 48 0.59 -7.75 -3.17
CA ALA A 48 1.83 -7.02 -3.40
C ALA A 48 2.85 -7.31 -2.27
N MET A 49 4.10 -6.90 -2.49
CA MET A 49 5.17 -6.93 -1.50
C MET A 49 5.68 -5.51 -1.29
N PHE A 50 6.19 -5.21 -0.09
CA PHE A 50 6.97 -3.99 0.09
C PHE A 50 8.33 -4.17 -0.57
N ALA A 51 8.68 -3.28 -1.49
CA ALA A 51 9.87 -3.48 -2.30
C ALA A 51 11.19 -3.49 -1.54
N ASN A 52 11.30 -2.69 -0.47
CA ASN A 52 12.45 -2.66 0.41
C ASN A 52 12.34 -3.63 1.60
N ARG A 53 11.21 -4.34 1.72
CA ARG A 53 10.91 -5.32 2.77
C ARG A 53 10.15 -6.50 2.16
N PRO A 54 10.82 -7.33 1.34
CA PRO A 54 10.19 -8.46 0.66
C PRO A 54 9.68 -9.52 1.64
N ASP A 55 10.11 -9.48 2.90
CA ASP A 55 9.55 -10.29 3.98
C ASP A 55 8.10 -9.87 4.35
N ILE A 56 7.67 -8.66 4.00
CA ILE A 56 6.32 -8.16 4.25
C ILE A 56 5.48 -8.22 2.97
N THR A 57 4.46 -9.07 3.02
CA THR A 57 3.45 -9.22 1.97
C THR A 57 2.16 -8.52 2.36
N LEU A 58 1.62 -7.71 1.45
CA LEU A 58 0.29 -7.14 1.55
C LEU A 58 -0.72 -8.19 1.13
N CYS A 59 -1.70 -8.46 1.98
CA CYS A 59 -2.71 -9.49 1.77
C CYS A 59 -4.11 -8.89 1.80
N ALA A 60 -4.96 -9.35 0.87
CA ALA A 60 -6.37 -8.96 0.76
C ALA A 60 -7.23 -10.19 0.43
N LYS A 61 -8.55 -10.07 0.54
CA LYS A 61 -9.48 -11.15 0.20
C LYS A 61 -9.37 -11.51 -1.29
N ALA A 62 -9.28 -12.81 -1.57
CA ALA A 62 -9.12 -13.40 -2.90
C ALA A 62 -10.14 -12.90 -3.94
N TYR A 63 -11.42 -12.86 -3.54
CA TYR A 63 -12.54 -12.55 -4.43
C TYR A 63 -13.11 -11.15 -4.23
N ALA A 64 -12.47 -10.32 -3.39
CA ALA A 64 -12.86 -8.92 -3.20
C ALA A 64 -12.14 -8.01 -4.21
N GLY A 65 -12.49 -6.72 -4.22
CA GLY A 65 -11.83 -5.69 -5.01
C GLY A 65 -12.74 -5.10 -6.08
N ASP A 66 -12.55 -3.81 -6.38
CA ASP A 66 -13.36 -3.08 -7.34
C ASP A 66 -12.70 -3.10 -8.73
N SER A 67 -13.38 -3.66 -9.71
CA SER A 67 -12.95 -3.65 -11.11
C SER A 67 -13.28 -2.34 -11.83
N ARG A 68 -14.20 -1.54 -11.29
CA ARG A 68 -14.66 -0.27 -11.87
C ARG A 68 -13.72 0.89 -11.57
N ILE A 69 -12.85 0.72 -10.58
CA ILE A 69 -11.86 1.73 -10.22
C ILE A 69 -10.54 1.35 -10.88
N GLU A 70 -10.17 2.14 -11.88
CA GLU A 70 -8.84 2.18 -12.45
C GLU A 70 -8.26 3.56 -12.18
N LEU A 71 -7.06 3.63 -11.62
CA LEU A 71 -6.44 4.88 -11.22
C LEU A 71 -5.29 5.18 -12.17
N ASP A 72 -5.12 6.45 -12.52
CA ASP A 72 -3.94 6.88 -13.26
C ASP A 72 -2.66 6.53 -12.50
N ASP A 73 -1.65 6.12 -13.27
CA ASP A 73 -0.32 5.94 -12.73
C ASP A 73 0.36 7.30 -12.66
N ALA A 74 0.41 7.87 -11.44
CA ALA A 74 1.11 9.11 -11.17
C ALA A 74 2.63 8.90 -11.03
N SER A 75 3.12 7.66 -11.19
CA SER A 75 4.53 7.33 -11.00
C SER A 75 5.40 7.76 -12.18
N THR A 76 6.65 8.04 -11.86
CA THR A 76 7.75 8.11 -12.82
C THR A 76 8.39 6.72 -12.93
N LYS A 77 8.95 6.34 -14.09
CA LYS A 77 9.44 4.99 -14.48
C LYS A 77 10.31 4.18 -13.48
N GLU A 78 10.79 4.78 -12.39
CA GLU A 78 11.69 4.17 -11.40
C GLU A 78 11.06 4.08 -10.01
N ARG A 79 9.90 3.43 -9.84
CA ARG A 79 9.30 3.31 -8.50
C ARG A 79 8.82 1.90 -8.16
N PRO A 80 9.17 1.39 -6.97
CA PRO A 80 8.95 -0.01 -6.68
C PRO A 80 7.60 -0.27 -5.98
N PHE A 81 6.74 0.75 -5.87
CA PHE A 81 5.39 0.71 -5.29
C PHE A 81 4.30 1.11 -6.31
N TYR A 82 4.56 0.92 -7.62
CA TYR A 82 3.78 1.42 -8.77
C TYR A 82 2.26 1.13 -8.80
N LYS A 83 1.72 0.35 -7.87
CA LYS A 83 0.28 -0.03 -7.81
C LYS A 83 -0.28 -0.08 -6.40
N ILE A 84 0.38 0.55 -5.42
CA ILE A 84 -0.09 0.62 -4.04
C ILE A 84 -0.55 2.06 -3.77
N TYR A 85 -1.68 2.22 -3.11
CA TYR A 85 -2.33 3.51 -2.86
C TYR A 85 -2.78 3.63 -1.41
N VAL A 86 -2.84 4.85 -0.90
CA VAL A 86 -3.52 5.22 0.34
C VAL A 86 -4.85 5.89 -0.02
N GLU A 87 -5.94 5.40 0.57
CA GLU A 87 -7.28 5.99 0.45
C GLU A 87 -7.52 6.96 1.61
N THR A 88 -7.78 8.24 1.33
CA THR A 88 -8.10 9.23 2.37
C THR A 88 -9.58 9.21 2.71
N GLN A 89 -9.97 9.95 3.76
CA GLN A 89 -11.38 10.10 4.16
C GLN A 89 -12.24 10.84 3.12
N LYS A 90 -11.63 11.47 2.11
CA LYS A 90 -12.32 12.18 1.04
C LYS A 90 -12.50 11.35 -0.23
N ASP A 91 -12.27 10.04 -0.17
CA ASP A 91 -12.25 9.15 -1.35
C ASP A 91 -11.17 9.58 -2.37
N GLU A 92 -10.06 10.11 -1.87
CA GLU A 92 -8.88 10.45 -2.68
C GLU A 92 -7.87 9.31 -2.58
N TYR A 93 -7.26 8.96 -3.72
CA TYR A 93 -6.30 7.87 -3.82
C TYR A 93 -4.91 8.43 -4.07
N HIS A 94 -3.97 8.21 -3.15
CA HIS A 94 -2.62 8.72 -3.29
C HIS A 94 -1.64 7.56 -3.47
N GLN A 95 -0.87 7.60 -4.56
CA GLN A 95 0.04 6.51 -4.88
C GLN A 95 1.18 6.47 -3.85
N VAL A 96 1.45 5.29 -3.30
CA VAL A 96 2.60 5.06 -2.42
C VAL A 96 3.86 5.13 -3.26
N GLU A 97 4.76 6.00 -2.86
CA GLU A 97 5.99 6.29 -3.58
C GLU A 97 7.18 5.55 -2.96
N ARG A 98 7.22 5.54 -1.63
CA ARG A 98 8.26 4.87 -0.85
C ARG A 98 7.78 4.61 0.58
N VAL A 99 8.33 3.57 1.18
CA VAL A 99 8.12 3.26 2.60
C VAL A 99 9.47 3.31 3.30
N PHE A 100 9.58 4.02 4.42
CA PHE A 100 10.81 4.13 5.21
C PHE A 100 10.64 3.51 6.59
N CYS A 101 11.72 3.02 7.20
CA CYS A 101 11.70 2.57 8.59
C CYS A 101 12.30 3.61 9.57
N SER A 102 12.58 4.82 9.09
CA SER A 102 13.14 5.92 9.86
C SER A 102 12.44 7.23 9.50
N ALA A 103 12.02 7.99 10.52
CA ALA A 103 11.45 9.31 10.34
C ALA A 103 12.43 10.26 9.65
N HIS A 104 13.72 10.13 9.98
CA HIS A 104 14.78 10.95 9.39
C HIS A 104 14.95 10.69 7.90
N GLU A 105 14.95 9.42 7.48
CA GLU A 105 15.05 9.07 6.05
C GLU A 105 13.84 9.57 5.24
N ALA A 106 12.65 9.46 5.82
CA ALA A 106 11.43 9.98 5.21
C ALA A 106 11.50 11.52 5.06
N ASP A 107 11.92 12.23 6.09
CA ASP A 107 12.08 13.69 6.08
C ASP A 107 13.12 14.15 5.03
N VAL A 108 14.27 13.48 4.95
CA VAL A 108 15.30 13.76 3.93
C VAL A 108 14.74 13.55 2.52
N PHE A 109 13.97 12.48 2.30
CA PHE A 109 13.36 12.21 1.00
C PHE A 109 12.33 13.27 0.60
N ILE A 110 11.47 13.70 1.52
CA ILE A 110 10.45 14.73 1.26
C ILE A 110 11.11 16.08 0.95
N LYS A 111 12.20 16.44 1.65
CA LYS A 111 12.94 17.68 1.39
C LYS A 111 13.63 17.69 0.03
N THR A 112 13.97 16.52 -0.51
CA THR A 112 14.69 16.39 -1.78
C THR A 112 13.77 16.12 -2.97
N ARG A 113 12.48 15.85 -2.75
CA ARG A 113 11.50 15.55 -3.79
C ARG A 113 10.25 16.40 -3.64
N THR A 114 9.93 17.20 -4.65
CA THR A 114 8.67 17.95 -4.68
C THR A 114 7.49 17.02 -5.00
N GLY A 115 6.31 17.35 -4.45
CA GLY A 115 5.06 16.63 -4.74
C GLY A 115 4.90 15.29 -4.02
N VAL A 116 5.60 15.08 -2.90
CA VAL A 116 5.41 13.92 -2.03
C VAL A 116 5.22 14.34 -0.57
N GLU A 117 4.53 13.50 0.21
CA GLU A 117 4.30 13.73 1.64
C GLU A 117 4.17 12.41 2.40
N VAL A 118 4.43 12.43 3.72
CA VAL A 118 4.09 11.30 4.60
C VAL A 118 2.60 11.34 4.88
N MET A 119 1.87 10.34 4.43
CA MET A 119 0.42 10.26 4.67
C MET A 119 0.05 9.48 5.92
N ASP A 120 0.80 8.42 6.23
CA ASP A 120 0.48 7.56 7.35
C ASP A 120 1.70 6.77 7.84
N THR A 121 1.55 6.13 8.99
CA THR A 121 2.55 5.25 9.60
C THR A 121 1.94 3.90 9.93
N ILE A 122 2.66 2.81 9.68
CA ILE A 122 2.29 1.44 10.09
C ILE A 122 3.25 0.98 11.17
N ARG A 123 2.71 0.52 12.31
CA ARG A 123 3.52 -0.09 13.37
C ARG A 123 3.51 -1.61 13.30
N CYS A 124 4.69 -2.22 13.18
CA CYS A 124 4.91 -3.68 13.19
C CYS A 124 5.93 -4.05 14.26
N GLY A 125 5.45 -4.46 15.43
CA GLY A 125 6.31 -4.62 16.61
C GLY A 125 6.86 -3.26 17.05
N GLU A 126 8.18 -3.18 17.20
CA GLU A 126 8.89 -1.93 17.53
C GLU A 126 9.25 -1.09 16.30
N VAL A 127 9.04 -1.61 15.08
CA VAL A 127 9.37 -0.88 13.85
C VAL A 127 8.18 -0.05 13.39
N HIS A 128 8.46 1.23 13.10
CA HIS A 128 7.52 2.15 12.47
C HIS A 128 7.87 2.30 10.99
N TYR A 129 6.88 2.10 10.12
CA TYR A 129 7.01 2.31 8.69
C TYR A 129 6.28 3.59 8.27
N PHE A 130 7.01 4.54 7.73
CA PHE A 130 6.49 5.82 7.23
C PHE A 130 6.10 5.65 5.76
N ILE A 131 4.82 5.82 5.45
CA ILE A 131 4.28 5.70 4.09
C ILE A 131 4.33 7.07 3.43
N VAL A 132 5.24 7.24 2.47
CA VAL A 132 5.35 8.45 1.67
C VAL A 132 4.58 8.23 0.37
N CYS A 133 3.67 9.15 0.07
CA CYS A 133 2.81 9.11 -1.11
C CYS A 133 2.96 10.36 -1.98
N SER A 134 2.42 10.32 -3.20
CA SER A 134 2.26 11.53 -4.01
C SER A 134 1.31 12.50 -3.33
N SER A 135 1.65 13.79 -3.26
CA SER A 135 0.76 14.80 -2.70
C SER A 135 -0.46 15.05 -3.59
N LYS A 136 -0.34 14.77 -4.89
CA LYS A 136 -1.46 14.79 -5.82
C LYS A 136 -2.19 13.44 -5.77
N ALA A 137 -3.51 13.48 -5.61
CA ALA A 137 -4.34 12.30 -5.74
C ALA A 137 -4.30 11.78 -7.20
N SER A 138 -4.18 10.46 -7.33
CA SER A 138 -4.49 9.72 -8.54
C SER A 138 -5.97 9.87 -8.87
N LYS A 139 -6.25 10.13 -10.14
CA LYS A 139 -7.61 10.25 -10.64
C LYS A 139 -8.09 8.89 -11.14
N PRO A 140 -9.39 8.58 -11.00
CA PRO A 140 -9.99 7.53 -11.81
C PRO A 140 -9.69 7.79 -13.28
N LEU A 141 -9.35 6.75 -14.03
CA LEU A 141 -9.41 6.80 -15.48
C LEU A 141 -10.89 6.99 -15.84
N GLU A 142 -11.24 8.18 -16.31
CA GLU A 142 -12.57 8.42 -16.87
C GLU A 142 -12.70 7.52 -18.11
N ASP A 143 -13.72 6.65 -18.07
CA ASP A 143 -14.21 5.78 -19.14
C ASP A 143 -13.26 5.61 -20.33
N LEU A 144 -12.47 4.53 -20.32
CA LEU A 144 -12.18 3.81 -21.56
C LEU A 144 -13.52 3.21 -22.03
N LEU A 145 -14.35 4.06 -22.66
CA LEU A 145 -15.64 3.80 -23.32
C LEU A 145 -16.14 2.35 -23.33
#